data_AF-A0A519XTV6-F1
#
_entry.id   AF-A0A519XTV6-F1
#
_cell.length_a   1.000
_cell.length_b   1.000
_cell.length_c   1.000
_cell.angle_alpha   90.00
_cell.angle_beta   90.00
_cell.angle_gamma   90.00
#
_symmetry.space_group_name_H-M   'P 1'
#
loop_
_entity.id
_entity.type
_entity.pdbx_description
1 polymer ?
#
loop_
_entity_poly.entity_id
_entity_poly.type
_entity_poly.pdbx_seq_one_letter_code
_entity_poly.pdbx_strand_id
1 'polypeptide(L)'
;MAIPLFGLFRRLLGSDKQFRQAVATVIGQDPQNSRLYQLAFTHSSVVKQDPGAGRHQSNERLEFLGDAVLGTVVAEYLFRKFPYE
;
A
#
# COMPACT_ATOMS: atom_id res chain seq x y z
N MET A 1 24.52 -1.62 -10.94
CA MET A 1 23.83 -0.35 -10.60
C MET A 1 23.91 -0.17 -9.09
N ALA A 2 24.63 0.85 -8.64
CA ALA A 2 24.88 1.07 -7.22
C ALA A 2 23.58 1.45 -6.50
N ILE A 3 23.15 0.60 -5.56
CA ILE A 3 22.15 1.01 -4.57
C ILE A 3 22.82 2.13 -3.76
N PRO A 4 22.29 3.37 -3.75
CA PRO A 4 22.93 4.45 -3.01
C PRO A 4 22.98 4.05 -1.54
N LEU A 5 24.20 3.96 -0.98
CA LEU A 5 24.51 3.54 0.39
C LEU A 5 23.64 4.27 1.44
N PHE A 6 23.20 5.48 1.10
CA PHE A 6 22.35 6.33 1.92
C PHE A 6 20.93 5.78 2.14
N GLY A 7 20.35 5.09 1.15
CA GLY A 7 19.03 4.47 1.28
C GLY A 7 19.03 3.24 2.19
N LEU A 8 20.15 2.52 2.22
CA LEU A 8 20.34 1.34 3.07
C LEU A 8 20.41 1.70 4.56
N PHE A 9 21.05 2.84 4.89
CA PHE A 9 21.20 3.32 6.26
C PHE A 9 19.86 3.76 6.87
N ARG A 10 19.03 4.50 6.11
CA ARG A 10 17.68 4.90 6.54
C ARG A 10 16.75 3.69 6.72
N ARG A 11 16.94 2.65 5.91
CA ARG A 11 16.15 1.41 5.91
C ARG A 11 16.39 0.52 7.13
N LEU A 12 17.58 0.57 7.72
CA LEU A 12 17.96 -0.26 8.88
C LEU A 12 17.71 0.40 10.24
N LEU A 13 17.58 1.73 10.29
CA LEU A 13 17.46 2.54 11.51
C LEU A 13 16.13 3.32 11.62
N GLY A 14 15.20 3.17 10.68
CA GLY A 14 13.88 3.82 10.73
C GLY A 14 12.98 3.22 11.82
N SER A 15 12.16 4.06 12.47
CA SER A 15 11.14 3.64 13.44
C SER A 15 10.08 2.69 12.84
N ASP A 16 9.97 2.62 11.51
CA ASP A 16 9.07 1.75 10.77
C ASP A 16 9.68 0.41 10.34
N LYS A 17 10.92 0.08 10.76
CA LYS A 17 11.64 -1.14 10.33
C LYS A 17 10.83 -2.42 10.48
N GLN A 18 10.18 -2.63 11.62
CA GLN A 18 9.38 -3.83 11.88
C GLN A 18 8.19 -3.92 10.92
N PHE A 19 7.49 -2.82 10.70
CA PHE A 19 6.37 -2.75 9.77
C PHE A 19 6.82 -3.02 8.33
N ARG A 20 7.92 -2.39 7.88
CA ARG A 20 8.50 -2.65 6.56
C ARG A 20 8.86 -4.12 6.37
N GLN A 21 9.47 -4.73 7.38
CA GLN A 21 9.83 -6.15 7.35
C GLN A 21 8.58 -7.04 7.26
N ALA A 22 7.54 -6.76 8.04
CA ALA A 22 6.28 -7.50 8.00
C ALA A 22 5.63 -7.42 6.61
N VAL A 23 5.52 -6.21 6.05
CA VAL A 23 5.02 -6.00 4.68
C VAL A 23 5.88 -6.77 3.67
N ALA A 24 7.21 -6.66 3.77
CA ALA A 24 8.13 -7.31 2.85
C ALA A 24 8.02 -8.84 2.87
N THR A 25 7.78 -9.44 4.03
CA THR A 25 7.53 -10.88 4.16
C THR A 25 6.28 -11.32 3.39
N VAL A 26 5.23 -10.49 3.38
CA VAL A 26 3.96 -10.81 2.68
C VAL A 26 4.09 -10.59 1.17
N ILE A 27 4.69 -9.48 0.74
CA ILE A 27 4.74 -9.10 -0.67
C ILE A 27 5.98 -9.65 -1.41
N GLY A 28 6.92 -10.26 -0.69
CA GLY A 28 8.16 -10.82 -1.24
C GLY A 28 9.26 -9.80 -1.60
N GLN A 29 9.03 -8.51 -1.35
CA GLN A 29 9.95 -7.42 -1.67
C GLN A 29 9.80 -6.24 -0.71
N ASP A 30 10.80 -5.35 -0.66
CA ASP A 30 10.71 -4.18 0.21
C ASP A 30 9.64 -3.18 -0.27
N PRO A 31 8.79 -2.64 0.62
CA PRO A 31 7.86 -1.60 0.23
C PRO A 31 8.61 -0.33 -0.16
N GLN A 32 8.56 0.05 -1.45
CA GLN A 32 9.22 1.27 -1.95
C GLN A 32 8.77 2.51 -1.17
N ASN A 33 7.48 2.60 -0.85
CA ASN A 33 6.90 3.66 -0.04
C ASN A 33 6.10 3.08 1.13
N SER A 34 6.74 2.95 2.31
CA SER A 34 6.10 2.39 3.52
C SER A 34 4.88 3.19 3.98
N ARG A 35 4.81 4.49 3.68
CA ARG A 35 3.67 5.34 4.07
C ARG A 35 2.39 4.95 3.36
N LEU A 36 2.46 4.46 2.12
CA LEU A 36 1.26 3.98 1.40
C LEU A 36 0.68 2.74 2.06
N TYR A 37 1.55 1.83 2.50
CA TYR A 37 1.12 0.64 3.24
C TYR A 37 0.55 1.04 4.61
N GLN A 38 1.20 1.95 5.34
CA GLN A 38 0.64 2.48 6.59
C GLN A 38 -0.74 3.09 6.37
N LEU A 39 -0.91 3.93 5.35
CA LEU A 39 -2.18 4.53 4.98
C LEU A 39 -3.24 3.49 4.63
N ALA A 40 -2.89 2.43 3.91
CA ALA A 40 -3.80 1.33 3.59
C ALA A 40 -4.32 0.60 4.85
N PHE A 41 -3.52 0.57 5.93
CA PHE A 41 -3.92 0.02 7.23
C PHE A 41 -4.57 1.05 8.18
N THR A 42 -4.71 2.31 7.77
CA THR A 42 -5.35 3.35 8.59
C THR A 42 -6.85 3.43 8.31
N HIS A 43 -7.65 2.80 9.17
CA HIS A 43 -9.11 2.85 9.07
C HIS A 43 -9.67 4.22 9.47
N SER A 44 -10.81 4.61 8.88
CA SER A 44 -11.44 5.92 9.12
C SER A 44 -11.85 6.18 10.57
N SER A 45 -12.08 5.13 11.37
CA SER A 45 -12.36 5.26 12.81
C SER A 45 -11.21 5.88 13.60
N VAL A 46 -9.96 5.62 13.21
CA VAL A 46 -8.76 6.17 13.87
C VAL A 46 -8.60 7.64 13.53
N VAL A 47 -8.82 8.02 12.27
CA VAL A 47 -8.72 9.41 11.80
C VAL A 47 -9.79 10.29 12.45
N LYS A 48 -11.01 9.76 12.63
CA LYS A 48 -12.13 10.51 13.25
C LYS A 48 -11.89 10.87 14.73
N GLN A 49 -10.95 10.22 15.40
CA GLN A 49 -10.60 10.51 16.79
C GLN A 49 -9.59 11.66 16.93
N ASP A 50 -8.96 12.09 15.83
CA ASP A 50 -8.06 13.24 15.79
C ASP A 50 -8.71 14.38 14.97
N PRO A 51 -9.29 15.40 15.62
CA PRO A 51 -9.94 16.52 14.93
C PRO A 51 -9.00 17.34 14.04
N GLY A 52 -7.68 17.23 14.23
CA GLY A 52 -6.65 17.87 13.41
C GLY A 52 -6.20 17.05 12.20
N ALA A 53 -6.54 15.75 12.17
CA ALA A 53 -6.23 14.87 11.06
C ALA A 53 -7.21 15.12 9.90
N GLY A 54 -6.69 15.62 8.77
CA GLY A 54 -7.51 15.82 7.57
C GLY A 54 -8.14 14.51 7.09
N ARG A 55 -9.35 14.60 6.49
CA ARG A 55 -10.09 13.44 5.93
C ARG A 55 -9.29 12.59 4.93
N HIS A 56 -8.18 13.11 4.40
CA HIS A 56 -7.30 12.40 3.47
C HIS A 56 -6.32 11.41 4.14
N GLN A 57 -6.45 11.18 5.45
CA GLN A 57 -5.55 10.30 6.21
C GLN A 57 -6.10 8.88 6.42
N SER A 58 -7.29 8.55 5.89
CA SER A 58 -7.86 7.19 5.91
C SER A 58 -7.50 6.40 4.65
N ASN A 59 -7.67 5.09 4.73
CA ASN A 59 -7.53 4.15 3.61
C ASN A 59 -8.60 4.28 2.52
N GLU A 60 -9.72 4.98 2.76
CA GLU A 60 -10.92 5.00 1.90
C GLU A 60 -10.62 5.36 0.44
N ARG A 61 -9.69 6.29 0.19
CA ARG A 61 -9.29 6.67 -1.17
C ARG A 61 -8.44 5.60 -1.86
N LEU A 62 -7.59 4.92 -1.10
CA LEU A 62 -6.78 3.81 -1.62
C LEU A 62 -7.66 2.59 -1.89
N GLU A 63 -8.64 2.33 -1.02
CA GLU A 63 -9.66 1.28 -1.20
C GLU A 63 -10.46 1.51 -2.48
N PHE A 64 -11.02 2.71 -2.67
CA PHE A 64 -11.75 3.06 -3.89
C PHE A 64 -10.92 2.86 -5.17
N LEU A 65 -9.65 3.27 -5.15
CA LEU A 65 -8.74 3.05 -6.28
C LEU A 65 -8.42 1.55 -6.46
N GLY A 66 -8.20 0.83 -5.37
CA GLY A 66 -7.91 -0.60 -5.36
C GLY A 66 -9.04 -1.40 -5.99
N ASP A 67 -10.29 -1.09 -5.66
CA ASP A 67 -11.47 -1.74 -6.23
C ASP A 67 -11.57 -1.53 -7.74
N ALA A 68 -11.32 -0.30 -8.22
CA ALA A 68 -11.33 -0.01 -9.65
C ALA A 68 -10.22 -0.76 -10.42
N VAL A 69 -9.01 -0.82 -9.84
CA VAL A 69 -7.87 -1.55 -10.43
C VAL A 69 -8.13 -3.05 -10.43
N LEU A 70 -8.56 -3.62 -9.29
CA LEU A 70 -8.86 -5.03 -9.18
C LEU A 70 -9.99 -5.44 -10.14
N GLY A 71 -11.06 -4.65 -10.18
CA GLY A 71 -12.17 -4.84 -11.11
C GLY A 71 -11.71 -4.85 -12.56
N THR A 72 -10.82 -3.92 -12.94
CA THR A 72 -10.26 -3.85 -14.30
C THR A 72 -9.45 -5.10 -14.65
N VAL A 73 -8.54 -5.53 -13.76
CA VAL A 73 -7.69 -6.71 -13.97
C VAL A 73 -8.54 -7.99 -14.07
N VAL A 74 -9.53 -8.14 -13.20
CA VAL A 74 -10.44 -9.29 -13.22
C VAL A 74 -11.29 -9.29 -14.49
N ALA A 75 -11.85 -8.14 -14.88
CA ALA A 75 -12.63 -8.00 -16.10
C ALA A 75 -11.80 -8.34 -17.34
N GLU A 76 -10.57 -7.83 -17.44
CA GLU A 76 -9.65 -8.16 -18.53
C GLU A 76 -9.33 -9.66 -18.56
N TYR A 77 -9.03 -10.25 -17.40
CA TYR A 77 -8.75 -11.68 -17.29
C TYR A 77 -9.93 -12.53 -17.77
N LEU A 78 -11.14 -12.21 -17.32
CA LEU A 78 -12.35 -12.94 -17.70
C LEU A 78 -12.66 -12.78 -19.19
N PHE A 79 -12.57 -11.56 -19.72
CA PHE A 79 -12.78 -11.28 -21.14
C PHE A 79 -11.82 -12.09 -22.03
N ARG A 80 -10.55 -12.21 -21.64
CA ARG A 80 -9.56 -13.01 -22.39
C ARG A 80 -9.77 -14.51 -22.23
N LYS A 81 -10.22 -14.97 -21.06
CA LYS A 81 -10.38 -16.40 -20.74
C LYS A 81 -11.65 -17.00 -21.30
N PHE A 82 -12.73 -16.21 -21.36
CA PHE A 82 -14.04 -16.62 -21.85
C PHE A 82 -14.50 -15.67 -22.97
N PRO A 83 -13.85 -15.67 -24.14
CA PRO A 83 -14.12 -14.69 -25.20
C PRO A 83 -15.46 -14.88 -25.94
N TYR A 84 -16.19 -15.96 -25.67
CA TYR A 84 -17.42 -16.34 -26.38
C TYR A 84 -18.62 -16.64 -25.46
N GLU A 85 -18.47 -16.42 -24.16
CA GLU A 85 -19.58 -16.40 -23.18
C GLU A 85 -20.06 -14.95 -23.01
#